data_AF-A0A8T3SDY5-F1
#
_entry.id   AF-A0A8T3SDY5-F1
#
_cell.length_a   1.000
_cell.length_b   1.000
_cell.length_c   1.000
_cell.angle_alpha   90.00
_cell.angle_beta   90.00
_cell.angle_gamma   90.00
#
_symmetry.space_group_name_H-M   'P 1'
#
loop_
_entity.id
_entity.type
_entity.pdbx_description
1 polymer ?
#
loop_
_entity_poly.entity_id
_entity_poly.type
_entity_poly.pdbx_seq_one_letter_code
_entity_poly.pdbx_strand_id
1 'polypeptide(L)'
;MQRLFQAKKNNHKLPLSQPKLISKPKPHSFRDNWKLFKKIEKNYILPQRIKSTYRDNLTAAITLPSSNRELNKQYTNYEKLLKLSEANIIEHAARRVDLFFYTLVAYYQQHCPPIQGLTKLQHGIGRVNFKGHQPMTHAAHSSFITSTVDRTILKEILLFSSLEKTQTTIQTSLLDRSHFMDSLNATVEVPVFINEFDYLLEVQHQGRNASFKILREVAKGKIDPIQGLTNFIMMLNEVFTSMGQNENIFEIQTPLTKEIKQSVVALQRYGTLINKLDVESNSVRKEYIYMLLRLTPDEITRCDADVKMRQKILMDKMFEMQNEIMTKPSAHMQVDKRQFYRSY
;
A
#
# COMPACT_ATOMS: atom_id res chain seq x y z
N MET A 1 -7.55 65.67 -76.30
CA MET A 1 -8.79 65.15 -75.67
C MET A 1 -8.44 64.79 -74.23
N GLN A 2 -8.70 65.63 -73.20
CA GLN A 2 -9.99 65.80 -72.51
C GLN A 2 -10.67 64.45 -72.24
N ARG A 3 -11.20 64.08 -71.06
CA ARG A 3 -11.24 64.56 -69.67
C ARG A 3 -12.11 63.50 -68.95
N LEU A 4 -11.87 63.28 -67.66
CA LEU A 4 -12.87 62.90 -66.62
C LEU A 4 -13.69 61.59 -66.77
N PHE A 5 -13.70 60.74 -65.74
CA PHE A 5 -14.72 60.78 -64.67
C PHE A 5 -14.40 59.83 -63.49
N GLN A 6 -15.00 60.18 -62.34
CA GLN A 6 -14.71 59.80 -60.95
C GLN A 6 -15.35 58.47 -60.46
N ALA A 7 -15.02 58.16 -59.19
CA ALA A 7 -15.83 57.47 -58.14
C ALA A 7 -15.55 55.97 -57.96
N LYS A 8 -15.34 55.38 -56.76
CA LYS A 8 -15.56 55.77 -55.36
C LYS A 8 -14.61 54.93 -54.47
N LYS A 9 -13.92 55.56 -53.51
CA LYS A 9 -13.25 54.88 -52.38
C LYS A 9 -14.30 54.58 -51.30
N ASN A 10 -14.61 53.31 -51.05
CA ASN A 10 -15.32 52.90 -49.84
C ASN A 10 -14.34 52.20 -48.90
N ASN A 11 -13.90 52.93 -47.87
CA ASN A 11 -13.23 52.40 -46.70
C ASN A 11 -14.29 51.82 -45.74
N HIS A 12 -14.50 50.50 -45.77
CA HIS A 12 -15.13 49.82 -44.63
C HIS A 12 -14.03 49.33 -43.68
N LYS A 13 -13.84 50.07 -42.59
CA LYS A 13 -13.12 49.60 -41.40
C LYS A 13 -13.94 48.45 -40.78
N LEU A 14 -13.41 47.23 -40.86
CA LEU A 14 -13.87 46.11 -40.03
C LEU A 14 -13.57 46.43 -38.55
N PRO A 15 -14.52 46.22 -37.63
CA PRO A 15 -14.28 46.46 -36.21
C PRO A 15 -13.36 45.37 -35.66
N LEU A 16 -12.23 45.80 -35.10
CA LEU A 16 -11.38 44.98 -34.23
C LEU A 16 -12.18 44.61 -32.97
N SER A 17 -12.75 43.41 -32.95
CA SER A 17 -13.26 42.82 -31.71
C SER A 17 -12.07 42.51 -30.80
N GLN A 18 -12.00 43.19 -29.66
CA GLN A 18 -11.01 42.89 -28.62
C GLN A 18 -11.13 41.41 -28.20
N PRO A 19 -10.00 40.71 -27.98
CA PRO A 19 -10.05 39.36 -27.42
C PRO A 19 -10.67 39.43 -26.03
N LYS A 20 -11.81 38.75 -25.84
CA LYS A 20 -12.39 38.54 -24.52
C LYS A 20 -11.33 37.88 -23.65
N LEU A 21 -10.83 38.63 -22.67
CA LEU A 21 -10.07 38.09 -21.54
C LEU A 21 -10.89 36.94 -20.95
N ILE A 22 -10.45 35.71 -21.20
CA ILE A 22 -10.93 34.52 -20.49
C ILE A 22 -10.61 34.80 -19.03
N SER A 23 -11.66 35.10 -18.25
CA SER A 23 -11.52 35.32 -16.82
C SER A 23 -10.89 34.09 -16.20
N LYS A 24 -9.78 34.29 -15.46
CA LYS A 24 -9.21 33.23 -14.64
C LYS A 24 -10.34 32.65 -13.77
N PRO A 25 -10.51 31.32 -13.70
CA PRO A 25 -11.54 30.72 -12.87
C PRO A 25 -11.34 31.21 -11.44
N LYS A 26 -12.41 31.77 -10.85
CA LYS A 26 -12.38 32.24 -9.46
C LYS A 26 -12.08 31.02 -8.57
N PRO A 27 -11.07 31.07 -7.69
CA PRO A 27 -10.80 29.98 -6.77
C PRO A 27 -12.06 29.77 -5.91
N HIS A 28 -12.54 28.53 -5.84
CA HIS A 28 -13.65 28.17 -4.97
C HIS A 28 -13.32 28.54 -3.51
N SER A 29 -14.33 28.99 -2.77
CA SER A 29 -14.14 29.38 -1.38
C SER A 29 -13.61 28.19 -0.57
N PHE A 30 -12.72 28.44 0.39
CA PHE A 30 -12.16 27.42 1.28
C PHE A 30 -13.26 26.55 1.94
N ARG A 31 -14.44 27.13 2.18
CA ARG A 31 -15.59 26.47 2.79
C ARG A 31 -16.28 25.47 1.86
N ASP A 32 -16.30 25.74 0.56
CA ASP A 32 -16.84 24.83 -0.47
C ASP A 32 -15.86 23.67 -0.73
N ASN A 33 -14.55 23.97 -0.70
CA ASN A 33 -13.49 22.95 -0.78
C ASN A 33 -13.51 22.00 0.42
N TRP A 34 -13.87 22.46 1.63
CA TRP A 34 -13.99 21.60 2.81
C TRP A 34 -15.20 20.66 2.75
N LYS A 35 -16.37 21.15 2.27
CA LYS A 35 -17.54 20.29 2.05
C LYS A 35 -17.29 19.28 0.94
N LEU A 36 -16.57 19.68 -0.12
CA LEU A 36 -16.14 18.80 -1.19
C LEU A 36 -15.10 17.78 -0.72
N PHE A 37 -14.14 18.18 0.13
CA PHE A 37 -13.21 17.27 0.80
C PHE A 37 -13.95 16.21 1.59
N LYS A 38 -14.90 16.61 2.47
CA LYS A 38 -15.76 15.67 3.20
C LYS A 38 -16.64 14.81 2.29
N LYS A 39 -17.06 15.33 1.13
CA LYS A 39 -17.87 14.59 0.15
C LYS A 39 -17.04 13.59 -0.66
N ILE A 40 -15.80 13.93 -1.04
CA ILE A 40 -14.85 13.01 -1.67
C ILE A 40 -14.44 11.93 -0.66
N GLU A 41 -14.10 12.34 0.57
CA GLU A 41 -13.89 11.43 1.70
C GLU A 41 -15.09 10.48 1.85
N LYS A 42 -16.33 11.01 1.88
CA LYS A 42 -17.57 10.23 1.98
C LYS A 42 -17.94 9.38 0.74
N ASN A 43 -17.59 9.79 -0.48
CA ASN A 43 -17.89 9.03 -1.69
C ASN A 43 -16.86 7.93 -1.97
N TYR A 44 -15.66 8.05 -1.38
CA TYR A 44 -14.71 6.95 -1.37
C TYR A 44 -15.04 5.92 -0.27
N ILE A 45 -15.92 6.26 0.70
CA ILE A 45 -16.28 5.42 1.87
C ILE A 45 -16.97 4.08 1.51
N LEU A 46 -17.56 3.87 0.33
CA LEU A 46 -18.25 2.58 0.03
C LEU A 46 -18.25 2.09 -1.45
N PRO A 47 -17.14 1.93 -2.18
CA PRO A 47 -17.08 0.85 -3.16
C PRO A 47 -16.90 -0.47 -2.41
N GLN A 48 -17.73 -1.49 -2.71
CA GLN A 48 -17.42 -2.86 -2.30
C GLN A 48 -15.99 -3.19 -2.75
N ARG A 49 -15.18 -3.78 -1.87
CA ARG A 49 -13.80 -4.19 -2.21
C ARG A 49 -13.84 -5.10 -3.42
N ILE A 50 -13.02 -4.80 -4.42
CA ILE A 50 -12.81 -5.69 -5.55
C ILE A 50 -11.94 -6.83 -5.05
N LYS A 51 -12.56 -8.01 -4.90
CA LYS A 51 -11.88 -9.24 -4.51
C LYS A 51 -11.58 -10.06 -5.75
N SER A 52 -10.34 -10.53 -5.86
CA SER A 52 -9.95 -11.51 -6.87
C SER A 52 -9.73 -12.86 -6.21
N THR A 53 -9.98 -13.94 -6.96
CA THR A 53 -9.68 -15.29 -6.48
C THR A 53 -8.17 -15.55 -6.56
N TYR A 54 -7.68 -16.57 -5.87
CA TYR A 54 -6.26 -16.93 -5.92
C TYR A 54 -5.77 -17.37 -7.30
N ARG A 55 -6.68 -17.77 -8.20
CA ARG A 55 -6.36 -18.16 -9.58
C ARG A 55 -6.13 -16.93 -10.48
N ASP A 56 -6.66 -15.78 -10.09
CA ASP A 56 -6.61 -14.55 -10.90
C ASP A 56 -5.28 -13.79 -10.72
N ASN A 57 -4.51 -14.11 -9.67
CA ASN A 57 -3.22 -13.48 -9.40
C ASN A 57 -2.31 -14.38 -8.53
N LEU A 58 -1.51 -15.22 -9.18
CA LEU A 58 -0.63 -16.20 -8.53
C LEU A 58 0.51 -15.58 -7.70
N THR A 59 0.87 -14.32 -7.96
CA THR A 59 1.98 -13.64 -7.25
C THR A 59 1.49 -12.82 -6.06
N ALA A 60 0.32 -12.19 -6.17
CA ALA A 60 -0.26 -11.36 -5.11
C ALA A 60 -1.13 -12.14 -4.11
N ALA A 61 -1.50 -13.39 -4.38
CA ALA A 61 -2.37 -14.16 -3.50
C ALA A 61 -1.75 -15.53 -3.19
N ILE A 62 -1.34 -15.77 -1.94
CA ILE A 62 -0.85 -17.09 -1.50
C ILE A 62 -2.00 -17.87 -0.86
N THR A 63 -2.31 -19.05 -1.38
CA THR A 63 -3.26 -19.99 -0.76
C THR A 63 -2.60 -20.85 0.31
N LEU A 64 -3.40 -21.38 1.23
CA LEU A 64 -2.94 -22.49 2.08
C LEU A 64 -2.75 -23.74 1.21
N PRO A 65 -1.63 -24.47 1.39
CA PRO A 65 -1.32 -25.70 0.66
C PRO A 65 -2.11 -26.90 1.20
N SER A 66 -3.38 -26.70 1.55
CA SER A 66 -4.30 -27.73 2.05
C SER A 66 -5.55 -27.76 1.20
N SER A 67 -6.12 -28.95 1.02
CA SER A 67 -7.40 -29.09 0.30
C SER A 67 -8.57 -28.57 1.14
N ASN A 68 -9.67 -28.18 0.50
CA ASN A 68 -10.89 -27.82 1.22
C ASN A 68 -11.41 -28.96 2.11
N ARG A 69 -11.25 -30.21 1.65
CA ARG A 69 -11.63 -31.40 2.41
C ARG A 69 -10.81 -31.56 3.69
N GLU A 70 -9.51 -31.28 3.61
CA GLU A 70 -8.61 -31.35 4.75
C GLU A 70 -8.91 -30.25 5.78
N LEU A 71 -9.07 -29.00 5.32
CA LEU A 71 -9.46 -27.89 6.18
C LEU A 71 -10.79 -28.17 6.89
N ASN A 72 -11.78 -28.69 6.17
CA ASN A 72 -13.07 -29.06 6.77
C ASN A 72 -12.97 -30.18 7.83
N LYS A 73 -11.97 -31.05 7.77
CA LYS A 73 -11.75 -32.06 8.82
C LYS A 73 -11.12 -31.47 10.08
N GLN A 74 -10.34 -30.39 9.92
CA GLN A 74 -9.52 -29.82 11.00
C GLN A 74 -9.99 -28.43 11.45
N TYR A 75 -11.10 -27.89 10.93
CA TYR A 75 -11.46 -26.47 11.14
C TYR A 75 -11.71 -26.08 12.61
N THR A 76 -11.95 -27.06 13.49
CA THR A 76 -12.08 -26.87 14.94
C THR A 76 -10.82 -27.26 15.72
N ASN A 77 -9.80 -27.83 15.07
CA ASN A 77 -8.53 -28.22 15.67
C ASN A 77 -7.47 -27.14 15.39
N TYR A 78 -7.38 -26.17 16.29
CA TYR A 78 -6.50 -25.00 16.13
C TYR A 78 -5.01 -25.35 16.06
N GLU A 79 -4.56 -26.38 16.79
CA GLU A 79 -3.17 -26.83 16.76
C GLU A 79 -2.78 -27.37 15.37
N LYS A 80 -3.64 -28.20 14.78
CA LYS A 80 -3.42 -28.70 13.41
C LYS A 80 -3.52 -27.58 12.37
N LEU A 81 -4.47 -26.66 12.52
CA LEU A 81 -4.56 -25.50 11.63
C LEU A 81 -3.31 -24.62 11.70
N LEU A 82 -2.77 -24.41 12.90
CA LEU A 82 -1.52 -23.69 13.10
C LEU A 82 -0.37 -24.40 12.35
N LYS A 83 -0.20 -25.70 12.56
CA LYS A 83 0.83 -26.49 11.90
C LYS A 83 0.71 -26.49 10.37
N LEU A 84 -0.51 -26.57 9.84
CA LEU A 84 -0.77 -26.51 8.39
C LEU A 84 -0.50 -25.13 7.79
N SER A 85 -0.50 -24.07 8.61
CA SER A 85 -0.37 -22.68 8.16
C SER A 85 0.95 -22.01 8.53
N GLU A 86 1.88 -22.74 9.16
CA GLU A 86 3.14 -22.21 9.68
C GLU A 86 3.93 -21.39 8.65
N ALA A 87 4.17 -21.97 7.47
CA ALA A 87 4.87 -21.30 6.38
C ALA A 87 4.15 -20.03 5.90
N ASN A 88 2.82 -20.08 5.81
CA ASN A 88 2.01 -18.93 5.42
C ASN A 88 2.08 -17.81 6.47
N ILE A 89 2.08 -18.14 7.76
CA ILE A 89 2.20 -17.16 8.85
C ILE A 89 3.57 -16.46 8.80
N ILE A 90 4.65 -17.24 8.62
CA ILE A 90 6.00 -16.70 8.51
C ILE A 90 6.14 -15.80 7.27
N GLU A 91 5.68 -16.27 6.12
CA GLU A 91 5.72 -15.52 4.85
C GLU A 91 4.90 -14.22 4.93
N HIS A 92 3.70 -14.29 5.52
CA HIS A 92 2.85 -13.12 5.73
C HIS A 92 3.53 -12.06 6.59
N ALA A 93 4.17 -12.48 7.69
CA ALA A 93 4.92 -11.60 8.57
C ALA A 93 6.18 -11.02 7.88
N ALA A 94 6.88 -11.81 7.07
CA ALA A 94 8.04 -11.35 6.30
C ALA A 94 7.65 -10.33 5.23
N ARG A 95 6.61 -10.63 4.42
CA ARG A 95 6.07 -9.73 3.40
C ARG A 95 5.64 -8.38 3.95
N ARG A 96 5.12 -8.34 5.18
CA ARG A 96 4.76 -7.09 5.85
C ARG A 96 5.94 -6.13 5.95
N VAL A 97 7.12 -6.65 6.31
CA VAL A 97 8.34 -5.86 6.46
C VAL A 97 8.84 -5.38 5.10
N ASP A 98 8.88 -6.28 4.12
CA ASP A 98 9.31 -5.96 2.75
C ASP A 98 8.42 -4.88 2.11
N LEU A 99 7.09 -5.08 2.14
CA LEU A 99 6.11 -4.14 1.61
C LEU A 99 6.18 -2.78 2.31
N PHE A 100 6.44 -2.77 3.63
CA PHE A 100 6.63 -1.52 4.34
C PHE A 100 7.89 -0.79 3.87
N PHE A 101 9.03 -1.48 3.71
CA PHE A 101 10.25 -0.87 3.18
C PHE A 101 10.05 -0.27 1.79
N TYR A 102 9.44 -1.02 0.87
CA TYR A 102 9.15 -0.51 -0.48
C TYR A 102 8.20 0.68 -0.46
N THR A 103 7.25 0.73 0.49
CA THR A 103 6.41 1.91 0.71
C THR A 103 7.23 3.11 1.17
N LEU A 104 8.20 2.92 2.06
CA LEU A 104 9.11 4.00 2.49
C LEU A 104 9.94 4.52 1.32
N VAL A 105 10.52 3.63 0.51
CA VAL A 105 11.28 3.99 -0.69
C VAL A 105 10.41 4.79 -1.67
N ALA A 106 9.19 4.34 -1.93
CA ALA A 106 8.28 5.01 -2.84
C ALA A 106 7.96 6.46 -2.42
N TYR A 107 7.86 6.70 -1.11
CA TYR A 107 7.51 8.01 -0.57
C TYR A 107 8.72 8.90 -0.26
N TYR A 108 9.93 8.36 -0.19
CA TYR A 108 11.11 9.10 0.25
C TYR A 108 11.34 10.38 -0.57
N GLN A 109 11.42 11.50 0.15
CA GLN A 109 11.59 12.86 -0.41
C GLN A 109 10.56 13.30 -1.45
N GLN A 110 9.40 12.63 -1.54
CA GLN A 110 8.34 13.04 -2.47
C GLN A 110 7.55 14.27 -1.97
N HIS A 111 7.76 14.70 -0.72
CA HIS A 111 7.06 15.81 -0.06
C HIS A 111 5.51 15.70 -0.11
N CYS A 112 5.02 14.48 -0.29
CA CYS A 112 3.60 14.12 -0.28
C CYS A 112 3.33 13.22 0.92
N PRO A 113 3.10 13.78 2.12
CA PRO A 113 2.86 12.98 3.32
C PRO A 113 1.48 12.26 3.21
N PRO A 114 1.45 10.92 3.19
CA PRO A 114 0.22 10.18 3.00
C PRO A 114 -0.62 10.15 4.28
N ILE A 115 -1.93 10.02 4.07
CA ILE A 115 -2.90 9.60 5.08
C ILE A 115 -3.53 8.27 4.68
N GLN A 116 -4.22 7.62 5.62
CA GLN A 116 -4.90 6.37 5.37
C GLN A 116 -5.96 6.53 4.29
N GLY A 117 -5.82 5.74 3.23
CA GLY A 117 -6.84 5.55 2.21
C GLY A 117 -7.75 4.36 2.54
N LEU A 118 -8.76 4.18 1.72
CA LEU A 118 -9.64 3.03 1.81
C LEU A 118 -9.11 1.90 0.95
N THR A 119 -9.02 0.71 1.53
CA THR A 119 -8.66 -0.53 0.82
C THR A 119 -9.73 -0.83 -0.23
N LYS A 120 -9.35 -0.79 -1.51
CA LYS A 120 -10.25 -1.08 -2.64
C LYS A 120 -10.01 -2.45 -3.27
N LEU A 121 -8.82 -3.01 -3.10
CA LEU A 121 -8.38 -4.25 -3.72
C LEU A 121 -8.11 -5.29 -2.66
N GLN A 122 -8.35 -6.56 -2.99
CA GLN A 122 -7.93 -7.69 -2.18
C GLN A 122 -7.67 -8.89 -3.10
N HIS A 123 -6.44 -9.39 -3.09
CA HIS A 123 -6.04 -10.53 -3.92
C HIS A 123 -6.15 -11.82 -3.11
N GLY A 124 -7.31 -12.46 -3.12
CA GLY A 124 -7.60 -13.67 -2.35
C GLY A 124 -8.93 -13.57 -1.61
N ILE A 125 -9.55 -14.73 -1.38
CA ILE A 125 -10.78 -14.88 -0.61
C ILE A 125 -10.60 -16.05 0.37
N GLY A 126 -10.98 -15.87 1.63
CA GLY A 126 -10.97 -16.96 2.60
C GLY A 126 -11.89 -18.12 2.19
N ARG A 127 -11.72 -19.29 2.81
CA ARG A 127 -12.55 -20.47 2.56
C ARG A 127 -13.55 -20.67 3.69
N VAL A 128 -14.74 -21.14 3.32
CA VAL A 128 -15.81 -21.49 4.26
C VAL A 128 -15.97 -23.01 4.35
N ASN A 129 -16.51 -23.49 5.46
CA ASN A 129 -16.80 -24.91 5.63
C ASN A 129 -17.85 -25.41 4.62
N PHE A 130 -18.02 -26.73 4.50
CA PHE A 130 -18.97 -27.33 3.54
C PHE A 130 -20.43 -26.97 3.80
N LYS A 131 -20.76 -26.51 5.02
CA LYS A 131 -22.08 -25.99 5.35
C LYS A 131 -22.27 -24.54 4.90
N GLY A 132 -21.21 -23.86 4.44
CA GLY A 132 -21.24 -22.49 3.95
C GLY A 132 -21.38 -21.41 5.03
N HIS A 133 -21.48 -21.79 6.30
CA HIS A 133 -21.87 -20.86 7.37
C HIS A 133 -20.69 -20.27 8.16
N GLN A 134 -19.54 -20.95 8.18
CA GLN A 134 -18.41 -20.52 9.02
C GLN A 134 -17.13 -20.37 8.19
N PRO A 135 -16.42 -19.23 8.32
CA PRO A 135 -15.10 -19.08 7.73
C PRO A 135 -14.13 -20.03 8.42
N MET A 136 -13.37 -20.79 7.62
CA MET A 136 -12.25 -21.59 8.09
C MET A 136 -10.94 -20.81 7.98
N THR A 137 -10.81 -20.00 6.94
CA THR A 137 -9.61 -19.22 6.62
C THR A 137 -10.00 -17.82 6.15
N HIS A 138 -9.07 -16.88 6.26
CA HIS A 138 -9.17 -15.53 5.73
C HIS A 138 -8.02 -15.25 4.76
N ALA A 139 -8.26 -14.33 3.83
CA ALA A 139 -7.24 -13.75 2.97
C ALA A 139 -6.71 -12.47 3.65
N ALA A 140 -5.64 -12.59 4.42
CA ALA A 140 -5.09 -11.51 5.23
C ALA A 140 -4.15 -10.62 4.40
N HIS A 141 -4.35 -9.30 4.44
CA HIS A 141 -3.44 -8.36 3.77
C HIS A 141 -2.09 -8.35 4.48
N SER A 142 -1.00 -8.56 3.74
CA SER A 142 0.33 -8.56 4.37
C SER A 142 0.80 -7.16 4.74
N SER A 143 0.33 -6.12 4.04
CA SER A 143 0.66 -4.72 4.34
C SER A 143 -0.29 -4.11 5.37
N PHE A 144 0.25 -3.39 6.35
CA PHE A 144 -0.54 -2.49 7.21
C PHE A 144 -1.07 -1.26 6.46
N ILE A 145 -0.43 -0.92 5.33
CA ILE A 145 -0.76 0.20 4.45
C ILE A 145 -1.19 -0.36 3.10
N THR A 146 -2.46 -0.69 2.99
CA THR A 146 -3.07 -1.24 1.76
C THR A 146 -3.52 -0.14 0.78
N SER A 147 -3.65 1.09 1.27
CA SER A 147 -4.13 2.24 0.49
C SER A 147 -3.73 3.54 1.16
N THR A 148 -3.37 4.54 0.35
CA THR A 148 -3.00 5.88 0.81
C THR A 148 -3.81 6.93 0.07
N VAL A 149 -3.92 8.11 0.69
CA VAL A 149 -4.38 9.33 0.03
C VAL A 149 -3.35 10.42 0.32
N ASP A 150 -2.93 11.14 -0.72
CA ASP A 150 -1.92 12.18 -0.63
C ASP A 150 -2.57 13.56 -0.61
N ARG A 151 -2.38 14.28 0.50
CA ARG A 151 -3.02 15.57 0.71
C ARG A 151 -2.60 16.62 -0.32
N THR A 152 -1.36 16.56 -0.80
CA THR A 152 -0.84 17.49 -1.81
C THR A 152 -1.53 17.26 -3.15
N ILE A 153 -1.57 16.00 -3.61
CA ILE A 153 -2.26 15.58 -4.84
C ILE A 153 -3.74 15.95 -4.80
N LEU A 154 -4.41 15.67 -3.68
CA LEU A 154 -5.83 15.99 -3.53
C LEU A 154 -6.09 17.51 -3.58
N LYS A 155 -5.22 18.33 -2.98
CA LYS A 155 -5.34 19.79 -3.05
C LYS A 155 -5.21 20.32 -4.47
N GLU A 156 -4.26 19.80 -5.24
CA GLU A 156 -4.10 20.18 -6.65
C GLU A 156 -5.36 19.86 -7.46
N ILE A 157 -5.91 18.66 -7.30
CA ILE A 157 -7.18 18.28 -7.94
C ILE A 157 -8.29 19.27 -7.58
N LEU A 158 -8.44 19.60 -6.31
CA LEU A 158 -9.49 20.52 -5.84
C LEU A 158 -9.31 21.96 -6.37
N LEU A 159 -8.07 22.38 -6.61
CA LEU A 159 -7.76 23.74 -7.09
C LEU A 159 -7.88 23.89 -8.61
N PHE A 160 -7.63 22.82 -9.37
CA PHE A 160 -7.45 22.90 -10.82
C PHE A 160 -8.46 22.11 -11.66
N SER A 161 -9.32 21.28 -11.05
CA SER A 161 -10.29 20.48 -11.81
C SER A 161 -11.64 21.19 -11.94
N SER A 162 -12.05 21.53 -13.16
CA SER A 162 -13.47 21.65 -13.47
C SER A 162 -14.10 20.26 -13.30
N LEU A 163 -15.03 20.12 -12.35
CA LEU A 163 -15.61 18.86 -11.86
C LEU A 163 -16.43 18.05 -12.90
N GLU A 164 -16.33 18.36 -14.20
CA GLU A 164 -17.16 17.75 -15.25
C GLU A 164 -16.58 16.46 -15.85
N LYS A 165 -15.33 16.09 -15.58
CA LYS A 165 -14.75 14.84 -16.09
C LYS A 165 -14.83 13.69 -15.09
N THR A 166 -15.86 12.87 -15.30
CA THR A 166 -15.96 11.43 -14.99
C THR A 166 -15.33 10.93 -13.68
N GLN A 167 -16.22 10.61 -12.74
CA GLN A 167 -16.06 10.07 -11.37
C GLN A 167 -15.10 8.87 -11.13
N THR A 168 -14.37 8.35 -12.11
CA THR A 168 -13.70 7.04 -11.99
C THR A 168 -12.18 7.06 -12.06
N THR A 169 -11.53 8.21 -12.29
CA THR A 169 -10.09 8.24 -12.60
C THR A 169 -9.27 9.30 -11.86
N ILE A 170 -9.76 9.81 -10.72
CA ILE A 170 -8.97 10.75 -9.91
C ILE A 170 -7.85 9.99 -9.20
N GLN A 171 -6.60 10.34 -9.51
CA GLN A 171 -5.42 9.86 -8.79
C GLN A 171 -5.39 10.55 -7.41
N THR A 172 -5.61 9.79 -6.35
CA THR A 172 -5.63 10.26 -4.97
C THR A 172 -4.31 10.01 -4.25
N SER A 173 -3.44 9.16 -4.79
CA SER A 173 -2.16 8.79 -4.21
C SER A 173 -1.05 8.70 -5.26
N LEU A 174 0.21 8.85 -4.84
CA LEU A 174 1.41 8.54 -5.59
C LEU A 174 1.39 7.12 -6.16
N LEU A 175 0.89 6.17 -5.37
CA LEU A 175 0.89 4.75 -5.72
C LEU A 175 -0.32 4.33 -6.57
N ASP A 176 -1.30 5.21 -6.78
CA ASP A 176 -2.48 4.85 -7.56
C ASP A 176 -2.09 4.44 -8.99
N ARG A 177 -2.59 3.27 -9.41
CA ARG A 177 -2.30 2.62 -10.71
C ARG A 177 -0.84 2.18 -10.90
N SER A 178 -0.04 2.11 -9.84
CA SER A 178 1.22 1.37 -9.87
C SER A 178 0.96 -0.13 -9.76
N HIS A 179 1.88 -0.95 -10.28
CA HIS A 179 1.88 -2.39 -10.01
C HIS A 179 2.10 -2.68 -8.51
N PHE A 180 2.79 -1.76 -7.82
CA PHE A 180 3.03 -1.86 -6.39
C PHE A 180 1.74 -1.73 -5.56
N MET A 181 0.72 -1.04 -6.06
CA MET A 181 -0.60 -1.03 -5.43
C MET A 181 -1.23 -2.43 -5.35
N ASP A 182 -1.08 -3.27 -6.36
CA ASP A 182 -1.51 -4.67 -6.30
C ASP A 182 -0.69 -5.44 -5.24
N SER A 183 0.62 -5.15 -5.14
CA SER A 183 1.51 -5.75 -4.12
C SER A 183 1.12 -5.36 -2.69
N LEU A 184 0.74 -4.10 -2.44
CA LEU A 184 0.24 -3.65 -1.14
C LEU A 184 -1.09 -4.32 -0.75
N ASN A 185 -1.86 -4.75 -1.74
CA ASN A 185 -3.14 -5.44 -1.55
C ASN A 185 -3.01 -6.97 -1.68
N ALA A 186 -1.78 -7.48 -1.76
CA ALA A 186 -1.49 -8.89 -1.73
C ALA A 186 -1.97 -9.53 -0.43
N THR A 187 -2.50 -10.75 -0.52
CA THR A 187 -2.94 -11.51 0.65
C THR A 187 -2.29 -12.86 0.78
N VAL A 188 -2.26 -13.34 2.01
CA VAL A 188 -1.91 -14.71 2.35
C VAL A 188 -3.11 -15.34 3.04
N GLU A 189 -3.50 -16.52 2.56
CA GLU A 189 -4.53 -17.31 3.20
C GLU A 189 -4.02 -17.86 4.52
N VAL A 190 -4.73 -17.57 5.61
CA VAL A 190 -4.39 -17.99 6.97
C VAL A 190 -5.65 -18.38 7.74
N PRO A 191 -5.55 -19.20 8.80
CA PRO A 191 -6.69 -19.45 9.69
C PRO A 191 -7.28 -18.17 10.28
N VAL A 192 -8.57 -18.19 10.61
CA VAL A 192 -9.31 -17.03 11.13
C VAL A 192 -8.60 -16.36 12.31
N PHE A 193 -8.12 -17.16 13.28
CA PHE A 193 -7.47 -16.66 14.48
C PHE A 193 -6.11 -15.97 14.23
N ILE A 194 -5.45 -16.27 13.10
CA ILE A 194 -4.24 -15.54 12.70
C ILE A 194 -4.60 -14.14 12.18
N ASN A 195 -5.69 -14.02 11.43
CA ASN A 195 -6.17 -12.71 10.97
C ASN A 195 -6.71 -11.86 12.14
N GLU A 196 -7.27 -12.50 13.17
CA GLU A 196 -7.61 -11.82 14.45
C GLU A 196 -6.35 -11.30 15.15
N PHE A 197 -5.26 -12.08 15.17
CA PHE A 197 -3.97 -11.61 15.67
C PHE A 197 -3.45 -10.40 14.90
N ASP A 198 -3.54 -10.41 13.58
CA ASP A 198 -3.13 -9.27 12.75
C ASP A 198 -3.95 -8.00 13.04
N TYR A 199 -5.25 -8.14 13.26
CA TYR A 199 -6.11 -7.03 13.70
C TYR A 199 -5.61 -6.39 15.01
N LEU A 200 -5.12 -7.20 15.95
CA LEU A 200 -4.56 -6.69 17.21
C LEU A 200 -3.28 -5.88 16.95
N LEU A 201 -2.38 -6.37 16.09
CA LEU A 201 -1.18 -5.61 15.72
C LEU A 201 -1.53 -4.28 15.05
N GLU A 202 -2.48 -4.30 14.11
CA GLU A 202 -2.85 -3.12 13.33
C GLU A 202 -3.56 -2.05 14.16
N VAL A 203 -4.54 -2.47 14.98
CA VAL A 203 -5.51 -1.58 15.63
C VAL A 203 -5.18 -1.40 17.10
N GLN A 204 -5.14 -2.49 17.86
CA GLN A 204 -4.98 -2.43 19.32
C GLN A 204 -3.58 -1.92 19.70
N HIS A 205 -2.54 -2.39 19.02
CA HIS A 205 -1.17 -1.93 19.20
C HIS A 205 -0.78 -0.76 18.30
N GLN A 206 -1.77 -0.13 17.65
CA GLN A 206 -1.58 1.07 16.82
C GLN A 206 -0.56 0.90 15.67
N GLY A 207 -0.26 -0.33 15.25
CA GLY A 207 0.76 -0.62 14.23
C GLY A 207 0.52 0.15 12.94
N ARG A 208 -0.74 0.29 12.51
CA ARG A 208 -1.10 1.10 11.33
C ARG A 208 -0.81 2.58 11.53
N ASN A 209 -1.21 3.16 12.66
CA ASN A 209 -1.02 4.58 12.96
C ASN A 209 0.47 4.93 13.06
N ALA A 210 1.25 4.08 13.72
CA ALA A 210 2.69 4.24 13.85
C ALA A 210 3.40 4.09 12.50
N SER A 211 3.00 3.13 11.67
CA SER A 211 3.49 2.97 10.29
C SER A 211 3.30 4.25 9.46
N PHE A 212 2.10 4.86 9.52
CA PHE A 212 1.85 6.14 8.86
C PHE A 212 2.67 7.30 9.44
N LYS A 213 2.97 7.29 10.75
CA LYS A 213 3.84 8.30 11.37
C LYS A 213 5.25 8.23 10.80
N ILE A 214 5.83 7.03 10.73
CA ILE A 214 7.15 6.78 10.13
C ILE A 214 7.15 7.21 8.66
N LEU A 215 6.16 6.75 7.88
CA LEU A 215 6.05 7.05 6.46
C LEU A 215 5.99 8.56 6.17
N ARG A 216 5.30 9.34 7.00
CA ARG A 216 5.23 10.80 6.85
C ARG A 216 6.56 11.51 7.12
N GLU A 217 7.42 10.98 7.99
CA GLU A 217 8.74 11.57 8.24
C GLU A 217 9.71 11.21 7.11
N VAL A 218 9.63 9.98 6.56
CA VAL A 218 10.33 9.57 5.33
C VAL A 218 9.88 10.42 4.13
N ALA A 219 8.58 10.65 3.98
CA ALA A 219 8.04 11.45 2.87
C ALA A 219 8.56 12.89 2.86
N LYS A 220 8.92 13.42 4.03
CA LYS A 220 9.51 14.76 4.18
C LYS A 220 11.04 14.77 4.06
N GLY A 221 11.68 13.59 3.93
CA GLY A 221 13.13 13.45 3.94
C GLY A 221 13.79 13.66 5.30
N LYS A 222 13.03 13.61 6.41
CA LYS A 222 13.60 13.79 7.77
C LYS A 222 14.37 12.57 8.27
N ILE A 223 13.95 11.39 7.82
CA ILE A 223 14.64 10.12 8.00
C ILE A 223 14.65 9.40 6.66
N ASP A 224 15.67 8.58 6.41
CA ASP A 224 15.74 7.75 5.21
C ASP A 224 14.90 6.45 5.35
N PRO A 225 14.69 5.70 4.26
CA PRO A 225 13.95 4.44 4.31
C PRO A 225 14.54 3.36 5.22
N ILE A 226 15.87 3.30 5.40
CA ILE A 226 16.52 2.31 6.27
C ILE A 226 16.25 2.62 7.74
N GLN A 227 16.35 3.90 8.12
CA GLN A 227 15.97 4.36 9.45
C GLN A 227 14.47 4.19 9.69
N GLY A 228 13.64 4.45 8.68
CA GLY A 228 12.20 4.19 8.75
C GLY A 228 11.88 2.71 8.99
N LEU A 229 12.55 1.80 8.29
CA LEU A 229 12.41 0.36 8.48
C LEU A 229 12.89 -0.08 9.86
N THR A 230 14.01 0.46 10.33
CA THR A 230 14.53 0.23 11.68
C THR A 230 13.48 0.58 12.74
N ASN A 231 12.88 1.77 12.64
CA ASN A 231 11.85 2.21 13.58
C ASN A 231 10.62 1.27 13.56
N PHE A 232 10.25 0.76 12.39
CA PHE A 232 9.12 -0.16 12.25
C PHE A 232 9.38 -1.54 12.85
N ILE A 233 10.56 -2.11 12.59
CA ILE A 233 10.95 -3.40 13.16
C ILE A 233 11.07 -3.30 14.68
N MET A 234 11.66 -2.22 15.20
CA MET A 234 11.77 -1.99 16.65
C MET A 234 10.40 -1.89 17.32
N MET A 235 9.48 -1.14 16.73
CA MET A 235 8.09 -1.07 17.21
C MET A 235 7.44 -2.46 17.28
N LEU A 236 7.61 -3.29 16.24
CA LEU A 236 7.04 -4.65 16.26
C LEU A 236 7.74 -5.55 17.29
N ASN A 237 9.06 -5.45 17.45
CA ASN A 237 9.81 -6.20 18.46
C ASN A 237 9.34 -5.88 19.88
N GLU A 238 9.08 -4.60 20.18
CA GLU A 238 8.49 -4.17 21.46
C GLU A 238 7.11 -4.79 21.68
N VAL A 239 6.24 -4.74 20.67
CA VAL A 239 4.91 -5.36 20.74
C VAL A 239 5.03 -6.86 21.01
N PHE A 240 5.82 -7.60 20.23
CA PHE A 240 5.99 -9.05 20.43
C PHE A 240 6.60 -9.41 21.78
N THR A 241 7.53 -8.58 22.29
CA THR A 241 8.12 -8.79 23.61
C THR A 241 7.08 -8.57 24.70
N SER A 242 6.26 -7.52 24.60
CA SER A 242 5.16 -7.26 25.53
C SER A 242 4.12 -8.40 25.54
N MET A 243 3.82 -8.94 24.36
CA MET A 243 2.91 -10.08 24.18
C MET A 243 3.48 -11.36 24.77
N GLY A 244 4.80 -11.58 24.65
CA GLY A 244 5.46 -12.75 25.24
C GLY A 244 5.49 -12.71 26.78
N GLN A 245 5.46 -11.52 27.38
CA GLN A 245 5.60 -11.30 28.82
C GLN A 245 4.27 -11.22 29.57
N ASN A 246 3.17 -10.81 28.93
CA ASN A 246 1.88 -10.64 29.59
C ASN A 246 0.79 -11.55 29.00
N GLU A 247 0.26 -12.42 29.86
CA GLU A 247 -0.72 -13.45 29.50
C GLU A 247 -2.10 -12.89 29.07
N ASN A 248 -2.42 -11.65 29.46
CA ASN A 248 -3.73 -11.03 29.24
C ASN A 248 -3.77 -10.02 28.07
N ILE A 249 -2.68 -9.80 27.33
CA ILE A 249 -2.58 -8.61 26.45
C ILE A 249 -3.30 -8.75 25.10
N PHE A 250 -3.63 -9.95 24.63
CA PHE A 250 -4.28 -10.12 23.33
C PHE A 250 -5.44 -11.11 23.41
N GLU A 251 -6.62 -10.55 23.65
CA GLU A 251 -7.90 -11.22 23.52
C GLU A 251 -8.23 -11.41 22.04
N ILE A 252 -7.76 -12.54 21.51
CA ILE A 252 -8.29 -13.13 20.28
C ILE A 252 -9.68 -13.68 20.63
N GLN A 253 -10.69 -13.38 19.81
CA GLN A 253 -12.07 -13.85 20.03
C GLN A 253 -12.15 -15.37 19.97
N THR A 254 -11.33 -15.97 19.11
CA THR A 254 -11.15 -17.42 19.06
C THR A 254 -10.56 -17.94 20.38
N PRO A 255 -11.18 -18.95 21.02
CA PRO A 255 -10.72 -19.49 22.31
C PRO A 255 -9.50 -20.40 22.12
N LEU A 256 -8.32 -19.79 21.97
CA LEU A 256 -7.04 -20.48 21.83
C LEU A 256 -6.42 -20.80 23.19
N THR A 257 -5.73 -21.94 23.28
CA THR A 257 -4.89 -22.26 24.44
C THR A 257 -3.67 -21.32 24.49
N LYS A 258 -3.02 -21.27 25.65
CA LYS A 258 -1.82 -20.44 25.87
C LYS A 258 -0.69 -20.82 24.91
N GLU A 259 -0.48 -22.11 24.70
CA GLU A 259 0.58 -22.67 23.86
C GLU A 259 0.39 -22.25 22.40
N ILE A 260 -0.86 -22.27 21.92
CA ILE A 260 -1.18 -21.83 20.56
C ILE A 260 -0.92 -20.33 20.42
N LYS A 261 -1.37 -19.51 21.38
CA LYS A 261 -1.12 -18.06 21.39
C LYS A 261 0.38 -17.74 21.34
N GLN A 262 1.18 -18.41 22.17
CA GLN A 262 2.64 -18.25 22.18
C GLN A 262 3.28 -18.67 20.86
N SER A 263 2.82 -19.77 20.27
CA SER A 263 3.30 -20.24 18.97
C SER A 263 2.99 -19.25 17.85
N VAL A 264 1.79 -18.65 17.85
CA VAL A 264 1.43 -17.58 16.89
C VAL A 264 2.38 -16.39 17.01
N VAL A 265 2.64 -15.92 18.23
CA VAL A 265 3.59 -14.82 18.47
C VAL A 265 5.00 -15.21 18.01
N ALA A 266 5.45 -16.43 18.30
CA ALA A 266 6.77 -16.91 17.91
C ALA A 266 6.94 -16.95 16.38
N LEU A 267 5.94 -17.43 15.63
CA LEU A 267 5.98 -17.48 14.16
C LEU A 267 5.95 -16.09 13.53
N GLN A 268 5.10 -15.19 14.04
CA GLN A 268 5.04 -13.80 13.58
C GLN A 268 6.35 -13.05 13.87
N ARG A 269 6.92 -13.26 15.07
CA ARG A 269 8.23 -12.74 15.46
C ARG A 269 9.33 -13.31 14.56
N TYR A 270 9.27 -14.61 14.25
CA TYR A 270 10.23 -15.26 13.36
C TYR A 270 10.23 -14.58 11.98
N GLY A 271 9.06 -14.49 11.32
CA GLY A 271 8.95 -13.85 10.01
C GLY A 271 9.34 -12.37 10.02
N THR A 272 9.04 -11.64 11.10
CA THR A 272 9.30 -10.20 11.19
C THR A 272 10.75 -9.85 11.57
N LEU A 273 11.40 -10.61 12.45
CA LEU A 273 12.67 -10.20 13.06
C LEU A 273 13.86 -11.05 12.61
N ILE A 274 13.66 -12.36 12.38
CA ILE A 274 14.78 -13.27 12.12
C ILE A 274 15.45 -12.91 10.79
N ASN A 275 16.77 -12.81 10.83
CA ASN A 275 17.63 -12.34 9.73
C ASN A 275 17.35 -10.91 9.25
N LYS A 276 16.53 -10.13 9.96
CA LYS A 276 16.17 -8.74 9.63
C LYS A 276 16.68 -7.75 10.67
N LEU A 277 16.56 -8.07 11.97
CA LEU A 277 17.04 -7.25 13.07
C LEU A 277 18.47 -7.66 13.47
N ASP A 278 19.34 -6.68 13.62
CA ASP A 278 20.59 -6.80 14.34
C ASP A 278 20.35 -6.33 15.78
N VAL A 279 20.49 -7.27 16.72
CA VAL A 279 20.19 -7.04 18.15
C VAL A 279 21.26 -6.19 18.80
N GLU A 280 22.50 -6.26 18.31
CA GLU A 280 23.63 -5.52 18.91
C GLU A 280 23.52 -4.03 18.59
N SER A 281 23.18 -3.70 17.34
CA SER A 281 23.03 -2.31 16.89
C SER A 281 21.61 -1.75 17.05
N ASN A 282 20.62 -2.59 17.40
CA ASN A 282 19.19 -2.26 17.33
C ASN A 282 18.78 -1.65 15.98
N SER A 283 19.34 -2.18 14.90
CA SER A 283 19.08 -1.69 13.54
C SER A 283 18.81 -2.82 12.58
N VAL A 284 18.32 -2.47 11.38
CA VAL A 284 18.14 -3.47 10.32
C VAL A 284 19.50 -4.01 9.90
N ARG A 285 19.63 -5.33 9.77
CA ARG A 285 20.83 -6.00 9.25
C ARG A 285 21.19 -5.49 7.87
N LYS A 286 22.47 -5.20 7.65
CA LYS A 286 22.95 -4.69 6.35
C LYS A 286 22.69 -5.67 5.20
N GLU A 287 22.82 -6.97 5.46
CA GLU A 287 22.61 -8.04 4.47
C GLU A 287 21.17 -8.06 3.98
N TYR A 288 20.22 -7.81 4.89
CA TYR A 288 18.81 -7.75 4.54
C TYR A 288 18.49 -6.49 3.74
N ILE A 289 19.09 -5.33 4.07
CA ILE A 289 18.99 -4.12 3.22
C ILE A 289 19.57 -4.38 1.82
N TYR A 290 20.73 -5.05 1.73
CA TYR A 290 21.36 -5.36 0.44
C TYR A 290 20.47 -6.27 -0.41
N MET A 291 19.82 -7.25 0.23
CA MET A 291 18.84 -8.12 -0.43
C MET A 291 17.63 -7.33 -0.94
N LEU A 292 17.02 -6.49 -0.09
CA LEU A 292 15.86 -5.67 -0.46
C LEU A 292 16.18 -4.72 -1.63
N LEU A 293 17.40 -4.17 -1.65
CA LEU A 293 17.86 -3.25 -2.70
C LEU A 293 18.50 -3.98 -3.91
N ARG A 294 18.55 -5.31 -3.89
CA ARG A 294 19.06 -6.16 -4.97
C ARG A 294 20.51 -5.80 -5.37
N LEU A 295 21.38 -5.58 -4.37
CA LEU A 295 22.79 -5.29 -4.62
C LEU A 295 23.50 -6.51 -5.22
N THR A 296 24.39 -6.25 -6.17
CA THR A 296 25.28 -7.27 -6.75
C THR A 296 26.45 -7.57 -5.81
N PRO A 297 27.14 -8.72 -5.97
CA PRO A 297 28.33 -9.03 -5.16
C PRO A 297 29.42 -7.95 -5.20
N ASP A 298 29.63 -7.31 -6.36
CA ASP A 298 30.61 -6.22 -6.53
C ASP A 298 30.16 -4.93 -5.82
N GLU A 299 28.85 -4.65 -5.78
CA GLU A 299 28.31 -3.54 -5.00
C GLU A 299 28.44 -3.80 -3.50
N ILE A 300 28.18 -5.02 -3.04
CA ILE A 300 28.36 -5.41 -1.63
C ILE A 300 29.82 -5.25 -1.21
N THR A 301 30.76 -5.75 -2.02
CA THR A 301 32.20 -5.62 -1.76
C THR A 301 32.63 -4.16 -1.62
N ARG A 302 32.11 -3.27 -2.48
CA ARG A 302 32.38 -1.82 -2.40
C ARG A 302 31.73 -1.17 -1.19
N CYS A 303 30.52 -1.59 -0.83
CA CYS A 303 29.82 -1.12 0.37
C CYS A 303 30.55 -1.48 1.66
N ASP A 304 31.18 -2.66 1.71
CA ASP A 304 31.95 -3.11 2.87
C ASP A 304 33.32 -2.42 2.98
N ALA A 305 33.89 -1.99 1.84
CA ALA A 305 35.19 -1.31 1.80
C ALA A 305 35.13 0.19 2.15
N ASP A 306 34.05 0.91 1.80
CA ASP A 306 33.95 2.36 1.99
C ASP A 306 32.52 2.79 2.39
N VAL A 307 32.41 3.43 3.55
CA VAL A 307 31.15 3.94 4.11
C VAL A 307 30.50 5.02 3.24
N LYS A 308 31.29 5.92 2.61
CA LYS A 308 30.76 6.94 1.71
C LYS A 308 30.24 6.31 0.42
N MET A 309 30.98 5.35 -0.12
CA MET A 309 30.54 4.59 -1.30
C MET A 309 29.28 3.79 -1.01
N ARG A 310 29.18 3.18 0.19
CA ARG A 310 27.97 2.49 0.65
C ARG A 310 26.75 3.41 0.64
N GLN A 311 26.85 4.59 1.23
CA GLN A 311 25.74 5.55 1.26
C GLN A 311 25.30 5.92 -0.16
N LYS A 312 26.27 6.17 -1.06
CA LYS A 312 25.98 6.48 -2.46
C LYS A 312 25.25 5.32 -3.17
N ILE A 313 25.79 4.10 -3.10
CA ILE A 313 25.18 2.92 -3.74
C ILE A 313 23.77 2.68 -3.21
N LEU A 314 23.56 2.74 -1.90
CA LEU A 314 22.25 2.50 -1.30
C LEU A 314 21.23 3.55 -1.75
N MET A 315 21.62 4.83 -1.82
CA MET A 315 20.77 5.89 -2.32
C MET A 315 20.43 5.71 -3.80
N ASP A 316 21.42 5.41 -4.64
CA ASP A 316 21.22 5.16 -6.07
C ASP A 316 20.23 4.00 -6.29
N LYS A 317 20.36 2.91 -5.51
CA LYS A 317 19.45 1.76 -5.55
C LYS A 317 18.04 2.07 -5.06
N MET A 318 17.90 2.91 -4.03
CA MET A 318 16.58 3.37 -3.60
C MET A 318 15.90 4.22 -4.67
N PHE A 319 16.63 5.08 -5.38
CA PHE A 319 16.07 5.85 -6.50
C PHE A 319 15.69 4.97 -7.69
N GLU A 320 16.52 3.98 -8.04
CA GLU A 320 16.21 2.97 -9.06
C GLU A 320 14.88 2.27 -8.73
N MET A 321 14.75 1.77 -7.50
CA MET A 321 13.56 1.09 -7.01
C MET A 321 12.33 2.01 -6.91
N GLN A 322 12.51 3.25 -6.47
CA GLN A 322 11.43 4.25 -6.43
C GLN A 322 10.86 4.48 -7.83
N ASN A 323 11.71 4.61 -8.85
CA ASN A 323 11.28 4.76 -10.24
C ASN A 323 10.53 3.53 -10.75
N GLU A 324 11.02 2.32 -10.42
CA GLU A 324 10.34 1.07 -10.76
C GLU A 324 8.92 1.05 -10.17
N ILE A 325 8.79 1.26 -8.85
CA ILE A 325 7.50 1.29 -8.14
C ILE A 325 6.52 2.27 -8.79
N MET A 326 7.00 3.45 -9.19
CA MET A 326 6.17 4.51 -9.74
C MET A 326 5.83 4.31 -11.23
N THR A 327 6.43 3.32 -11.88
CA THR A 327 6.16 2.99 -13.28
C THR A 327 4.76 2.38 -13.40
N LYS A 328 3.88 3.09 -14.13
CA LYS A 328 2.51 2.64 -14.39
C LYS A 328 2.52 1.59 -15.50
N PRO A 329 1.69 0.52 -15.41
CA PRO A 329 1.54 -0.45 -16.49
C PRO A 329 1.14 0.27 -17.78
N SER A 330 1.75 -0.12 -18.91
CA SER A 330 1.35 0.38 -20.23
C SER A 330 -0.15 0.11 -20.46
N ALA A 331 -0.85 1.01 -21.16
CA ALA A 331 -2.31 0.95 -21.35
C ALA A 331 -2.81 -0.38 -21.95
N HIS A 332 -1.93 -1.18 -22.55
CA HIS A 332 -2.22 -2.50 -23.09
C HIS A 332 -2.36 -3.63 -22.04
N MET A 333 -1.96 -3.41 -20.78
CA MET A 333 -2.18 -4.38 -19.69
C MET A 333 -3.45 -4.10 -18.86
N GLN A 334 -4.17 -3.02 -19.15
CA GLN A 334 -5.51 -2.79 -18.59
C GLN A 334 -6.53 -3.61 -19.39
N VAL A 335 -6.44 -4.94 -19.30
CA VAL A 335 -7.57 -5.78 -19.69
C VAL A 335 -8.74 -5.37 -18.81
N ASP A 336 -9.81 -4.95 -19.45
CA ASP A 336 -11.04 -4.47 -18.85
C ASP A 336 -11.65 -5.55 -17.94
N LYS A 337 -11.24 -5.58 -16.67
CA LYS A 337 -11.77 -6.49 -15.64
C LYS A 337 -13.27 -6.32 -15.41
N ARG A 338 -13.94 -5.35 -16.07
CA ARG A 338 -15.40 -5.19 -16.03
C ARG A 338 -16.15 -6.14 -16.95
N GLN A 339 -15.50 -6.80 -17.92
CA GLN A 339 -16.19 -7.77 -18.78
C GLN A 339 -16.36 -9.16 -18.15
N PHE A 340 -15.64 -9.50 -17.08
CA PHE A 340 -15.70 -10.83 -16.46
C PHE A 340 -16.80 -11.02 -15.40
N TYR A 341 -17.56 -9.98 -15.03
CA TYR A 341 -18.61 -10.06 -14.00
C TYR A 341 -20.04 -10.12 -14.54
N ARG A 342 -20.24 -10.50 -15.81
CA ARG A 342 -21.58 -10.68 -16.41
C ARG A 342 -21.93 -12.11 -16.79
N SER A 343 -21.12 -13.09 -16.42
CA SER A 343 -21.48 -14.49 -16.55
C SER A 343 -20.80 -15.25 -15.43
N TYR A 344 -21.56 -15.57 -14.38
CA TYR A 344 -21.64 -16.85 -13.67
C TYR A 344 -22.52 -16.68 -12.43
#